data_AF-A0A7W1GC46-F1
#
_entry.id   AF-A0A7W1GC46-F1
#
_cell.length_a   1.000
_cell.length_b   1.000
_cell.length_c   1.000
_cell.angle_alpha   90.00
_cell.angle_beta   90.00
_cell.angle_gamma   90.00
#
_symmetry.space_group_name_H-M   'P 1'
#
loop_
_entity.id
_entity.type
_entity.pdbx_description
1 polymer ?
#
loop_
_entity_poly.entity_id
_entity_poly.type
_entity_poly.pdbx_seq_one_letter_code
_entity_poly.pdbx_strand_id
1 'polypeptide(L)'
;MSLPAAPPPQLTQRPTNALHKLAGGIGAVIGIPSQGINLLNEGFATATNSIAQALPSFPAAHLGSLALGIPHAHVAHPPSGPPPVPPTPMIPFGPVMLGTCVQVLINSRPAARCGDLGFNPTCCGLPPMFEIFTGSSKVFIGGARAARMLDITFHCKPIPPAGAAARGTVSAAKTAMQVAMKAVAVAGKVAQVAAIAGDAIEAVETDDSAVSAAFGINAAMMAAQMAADAVAMAAGAAMGKDPCVPPGTLGAITLGSPNVLIGGFPMPSWMNIAKGLLKIVKGLRARAQGGGGRGAPG
;
A
#
# COMPACT_ATOMS: atom_id res chain seq x y z
N MET A 1 31.33 -29.49 -25.23
CA MET A 1 30.02 -29.75 -25.86
C MET A 1 29.22 -28.47 -25.73
N SER A 2 29.17 -27.64 -26.78
CA SER A 2 28.43 -26.37 -26.75
C SER A 2 26.98 -26.68 -27.10
N LEU A 3 26.06 -26.50 -26.14
CA LEU A 3 24.64 -26.65 -26.43
C LEU A 3 24.22 -25.53 -27.40
N PRO A 4 23.42 -25.83 -28.43
CA PRO A 4 22.89 -24.79 -29.30
C PRO A 4 22.09 -23.78 -28.47
N ALA A 5 22.24 -22.49 -28.79
CA ALA A 5 21.49 -21.43 -28.14
C ALA A 5 19.99 -21.71 -28.31
N ALA A 6 19.28 -21.88 -27.18
CA ALA A 6 17.83 -21.98 -27.20
C ALA A 6 17.27 -20.73 -27.90
N PRO A 7 16.33 -20.87 -28.85
CA PRO A 7 15.65 -19.72 -29.42
C PRO A 7 15.06 -18.88 -28.28
N PRO A 8 15.08 -17.54 -28.37
CA PRO A 8 14.50 -16.69 -27.35
C PRO A 8 13.04 -17.15 -27.14
N PRO A 9 12.59 -17.35 -25.89
CA PRO A 9 11.22 -17.76 -25.64
C PRO A 9 10.31 -16.77 -26.34
N GLN A 10 9.57 -17.25 -27.35
CA GLN A 10 8.52 -16.47 -27.96
C GLN A 10 7.50 -16.26 -26.86
N LEU A 11 7.42 -15.03 -26.33
CA LEU A 11 6.33 -14.66 -25.45
C LEU A 11 5.06 -14.82 -26.28
N THR A 12 4.34 -15.92 -26.06
CA THR A 12 3.03 -16.15 -26.65
C THR A 12 2.21 -14.90 -26.34
N GLN A 13 1.89 -14.11 -27.36
CA GLN A 13 1.01 -12.98 -27.18
C GLN A 13 -0.29 -13.51 -26.60
N ARG A 14 -0.68 -12.94 -25.45
CA ARG A 14 -1.94 -13.28 -24.81
C ARG A 14 -3.07 -13.15 -25.85
N PRO A 15 -3.93 -14.17 -26.03
CA PRO A 15 -5.22 -13.96 -26.69
C PRO A 15 -5.91 -12.73 -26.08
N THR A 16 -6.63 -11.95 -26.89
CA THR A 16 -7.30 -10.74 -26.39
C THR A 16 -8.75 -10.69 -26.84
N ASN A 17 -9.68 -10.90 -25.92
CA ASN A 17 -11.11 -10.68 -26.14
C ASN A 17 -11.53 -9.21 -25.98
N ALA A 18 -12.81 -8.91 -26.27
CA ALA A 18 -13.36 -7.55 -26.18
C ALA A 18 -13.29 -6.97 -24.77
N LEU A 19 -13.41 -7.81 -23.73
CA LEU A 19 -13.26 -7.38 -22.33
C LEU A 19 -11.81 -7.02 -22.00
N HIS A 20 -10.82 -7.74 -22.53
CA HIS A 20 -9.42 -7.36 -22.40
C HIS A 20 -9.08 -6.07 -23.16
N LYS A 21 -9.68 -5.86 -24.33
CA LYS A 21 -9.54 -4.59 -25.07
C LYS A 21 -10.18 -3.42 -24.32
N LEU A 22 -11.35 -3.63 -23.72
CA LEU A 22 -12.01 -2.66 -22.86
C LEU A 22 -11.18 -2.38 -21.60
N ALA A 23 -10.76 -3.41 -20.89
CA ALA A 23 -9.92 -3.30 -19.70
C ALA A 23 -8.58 -2.64 -20.02
N GLY A 24 -8.00 -2.94 -21.17
CA GLY A 24 -6.78 -2.32 -21.69
C GLY A 24 -6.98 -0.85 -22.07
N GLY A 25 -8.09 -0.49 -22.71
CA GLY A 25 -8.43 0.89 -23.06
C GLY A 25 -8.73 1.75 -21.84
N ILE A 26 -9.59 1.26 -20.93
CA ILE A 26 -9.88 1.92 -19.66
C ILE A 26 -8.60 1.98 -18.81
N GLY A 27 -7.84 0.89 -18.75
CA GLY A 27 -6.58 0.79 -18.04
C GLY A 27 -5.50 1.71 -18.60
N ALA A 28 -5.46 1.96 -19.91
CA ALA A 28 -4.55 2.93 -20.50
C ALA A 28 -4.89 4.36 -20.05
N VAL A 29 -6.17 4.73 -20.00
CA VAL A 29 -6.60 6.09 -19.61
C VAL A 29 -6.45 6.30 -18.09
N ILE A 30 -6.94 5.36 -17.29
CA ILE A 30 -6.88 5.41 -15.82
C ILE A 30 -5.48 5.13 -15.30
N GLY A 31 -4.71 4.37 -16.08
CA GLY A 31 -3.36 3.98 -15.77
C GLY A 31 -2.38 5.13 -15.85
N ILE A 32 -2.62 6.21 -16.60
CA ILE A 32 -1.65 7.32 -16.79
C ILE A 32 -1.05 7.82 -15.46
N PRO A 33 -1.85 8.15 -14.41
CA PRO A 33 -1.29 8.49 -13.10
C PRO A 33 -0.45 7.36 -12.47
N SER A 34 -0.90 6.11 -12.58
CA SER A 34 -0.19 4.94 -12.03
C SER A 34 1.06 4.55 -12.83
N GLN A 35 1.07 4.76 -14.15
CA GLN A 35 2.22 4.60 -15.03
C GLN A 35 3.29 5.62 -14.69
N GLY A 36 2.90 6.87 -14.41
CA GLY A 36 3.81 7.87 -13.87
C GLY A 36 4.45 7.42 -12.54
N ILE A 37 3.65 6.86 -11.63
CA ILE A 37 4.16 6.31 -10.36
C ILE A 37 5.09 5.11 -10.59
N ASN A 38 4.77 4.23 -11.52
CA ASN A 38 5.60 3.07 -11.86
C ASN A 38 6.92 3.50 -12.49
N LEU A 39 6.89 4.49 -13.39
CA LEU A 39 8.10 5.08 -13.98
C LEU A 39 8.95 5.77 -12.91
N LEU A 40 8.33 6.49 -11.97
CA LEU A 40 9.04 7.09 -10.84
C LEU A 40 9.61 6.02 -9.90
N ASN A 41 8.89 4.91 -9.68
CA ASN A 41 9.37 3.78 -8.90
C ASN A 41 10.60 3.14 -9.56
N GLU A 42 10.51 2.82 -10.85
CA GLU A 42 11.56 2.18 -11.64
C GLU A 42 12.77 3.10 -11.84
N GLY A 43 12.53 4.35 -12.22
CA GLY A 43 13.57 5.35 -12.42
C GLY A 43 14.33 5.64 -11.12
N PHE A 44 13.62 5.75 -9.99
CA PHE A 44 14.27 5.94 -8.70
C PHE A 44 15.00 4.68 -8.21
N ALA A 45 14.42 3.50 -8.40
CA ALA A 45 15.08 2.23 -8.07
C ALA A 45 16.39 2.07 -8.86
N THR A 46 16.37 2.41 -10.15
CA THR A 46 17.54 2.40 -11.03
C THR A 46 18.58 3.44 -10.59
N ALA A 47 18.14 4.70 -10.39
CA ALA A 47 19.03 5.80 -10.01
C ALA A 47 19.70 5.58 -8.64
N THR A 48 19.02 4.90 -7.72
CA THR A 48 19.53 4.62 -6.37
C THR A 48 20.07 3.21 -6.20
N ASN A 49 20.21 2.43 -7.28
CA ASN A 49 20.59 1.03 -7.19
C ASN A 49 21.94 0.85 -6.48
N SER A 50 22.95 1.65 -6.77
CA SER A 50 24.27 1.59 -6.11
C SER A 50 24.18 1.73 -4.59
N ILE A 51 23.41 2.71 -4.11
CA ILE A 51 23.16 2.93 -2.68
C ILE A 51 22.34 1.76 -2.11
N ALA A 52 21.33 1.30 -2.85
CA ALA A 52 20.45 0.22 -2.43
C ALA A 52 21.10 -1.17 -2.41
N GLN A 53 22.24 -1.36 -3.10
CA GLN A 53 23.10 -2.56 -3.01
C GLN A 53 24.11 -2.45 -1.88
N ALA A 54 24.53 -1.23 -1.50
CA ALA A 54 25.45 -1.01 -0.39
C ALA A 54 24.81 -1.24 0.99
N LEU A 55 23.47 -1.22 1.07
CA LEU A 55 22.74 -1.46 2.31
C LEU A 55 22.38 -2.94 2.49
N PRO A 56 22.31 -3.42 3.74
CA PRO A 56 21.93 -4.79 4.02
C PRO A 56 20.52 -5.10 3.50
N SER A 57 20.34 -6.34 3.06
CA SER A 57 19.00 -6.88 2.78
C SER A 57 18.39 -7.41 4.06
N PHE A 58 17.08 -7.19 4.24
CA PHE A 58 16.37 -7.60 5.44
C PHE A 58 15.35 -8.71 5.14
N PRO A 59 15.05 -9.59 6.11
CA PRO A 59 14.01 -10.59 6.01
C PRO A 59 12.68 -10.02 5.51
N ALA A 60 12.08 -10.66 4.51
CA ALA A 60 10.84 -10.20 3.90
C ALA A 60 9.65 -10.35 4.84
N ALA A 61 8.76 -9.36 4.87
CA ALA A 61 7.53 -9.44 5.64
C ALA A 61 6.42 -10.12 4.83
N HIS A 62 5.52 -10.81 5.53
CA HIS A 62 4.37 -11.49 4.95
C HIS A 62 3.18 -11.44 5.91
N LEU A 63 2.04 -12.00 5.53
CA LEU A 63 0.90 -12.20 6.40
C LEU A 63 1.33 -12.88 7.71
N GLY A 64 0.97 -12.31 8.86
CA GLY A 64 1.38 -12.78 10.18
C GLY A 64 2.74 -12.26 10.67
N SER A 65 3.51 -11.52 9.87
CA SER A 65 4.70 -10.81 10.36
C SER A 65 4.32 -9.86 11.48
N LEU A 66 5.08 -9.83 12.57
CA LEU A 66 4.75 -9.03 13.76
C LEU A 66 5.33 -7.63 13.63
N ALA A 67 4.53 -6.63 14.01
CA ALA A 67 4.99 -5.25 14.19
C ALA A 67 4.92 -4.85 15.66
N LEU A 68 5.84 -3.98 16.06
CA LEU A 68 5.94 -3.41 17.39
C LEU A 68 5.92 -1.89 17.28
N GLY A 69 4.96 -1.27 17.94
CA GLY A 69 4.81 0.18 18.05
C GLY A 69 5.40 0.74 19.33
N ILE A 70 5.63 2.05 19.35
CA ILE A 70 5.97 2.80 20.56
C ILE A 70 4.73 2.85 21.48
N PRO A 71 4.91 2.70 22.81
CA PRO A 71 3.82 2.83 23.77
C PRO A 71 3.00 4.11 23.61
N HIS A 72 1.68 3.98 23.62
CA HIS A 72 0.74 5.10 23.68
C HIS A 72 -0.57 4.70 24.34
N ALA A 73 -1.39 5.69 24.68
CA ALA A 73 -2.64 5.50 25.39
C ALA A 73 -3.84 5.98 24.56
N HIS A 74 -4.96 5.28 24.69
CA HIS A 74 -6.26 5.70 24.13
C HIS A 74 -7.15 6.15 25.28
N VAL A 75 -7.25 7.47 25.46
CA VAL A 75 -7.79 8.07 26.70
C VAL A 75 -9.30 7.87 26.90
N ALA A 76 -10.02 7.46 25.85
CA ALA A 76 -11.47 7.34 25.87
C ALA A 76 -11.97 6.00 26.43
N HIS A 77 -11.11 5.00 26.61
CA HIS A 77 -11.54 3.66 27.04
C HIS A 77 -10.43 2.89 27.79
N PRO A 78 -10.81 1.84 28.55
CA PRO A 78 -9.86 0.97 29.25
C PRO A 78 -8.73 0.46 28.35
N PRO A 79 -7.49 0.33 28.87
CA PRO A 79 -7.08 0.49 30.28
C PRO A 79 -6.84 1.94 30.72
N SER A 80 -6.89 2.90 29.80
CA SER A 80 -6.97 4.31 30.16
C SER A 80 -8.43 4.67 30.48
N GLY A 81 -8.70 5.93 30.80
CA GLY A 81 -10.08 6.37 30.96
C GLY A 81 -10.18 7.87 31.05
N PRO A 82 -11.40 8.41 31.10
CA PRO A 82 -11.57 9.81 31.47
C PRO A 82 -10.96 10.05 32.85
N PRO A 83 -10.52 11.29 33.15
CA PRO A 83 -10.05 11.66 34.47
C PRO A 83 -11.03 11.17 35.56
N PRO A 84 -10.54 10.57 36.67
CA PRO A 84 -9.16 10.60 37.17
C PRO A 84 -8.24 9.46 36.67
N VAL A 85 -8.69 8.59 35.78
CA VAL A 85 -7.86 7.46 35.32
C VAL A 85 -6.71 7.99 34.46
N PRO A 86 -5.43 7.76 34.84
CA PRO A 86 -4.31 8.26 34.06
C PRO A 86 -4.24 7.54 32.70
N PRO A 87 -3.74 8.21 31.65
CA PRO A 87 -3.36 7.54 30.42
C PRO A 87 -2.39 6.41 30.73
N THR A 88 -2.73 5.19 30.33
CA THR A 88 -1.92 3.99 30.56
C THR A 88 -1.33 3.57 29.21
N PRO A 89 -0.05 3.91 28.93
CA PRO A 89 0.56 3.57 27.65
C PRO A 89 0.70 2.06 27.50
N MET A 90 0.14 1.53 26.43
CA MET A 90 0.28 0.12 26.07
C MET A 90 1.16 -0.02 24.85
N ILE A 91 1.92 -1.11 24.80
CA ILE A 91 2.74 -1.47 23.66
C ILE A 91 1.83 -2.00 22.55
N PRO A 92 1.73 -1.35 21.39
CA PRO A 92 1.02 -1.89 20.25
C PRO A 92 1.84 -2.99 19.62
N PHE A 93 1.30 -4.18 19.55
CA PHE A 93 1.98 -5.35 19.03
C PHE A 93 0.97 -6.26 18.36
N GLY A 94 1.32 -6.74 17.17
CA GLY A 94 0.53 -7.75 16.51
C GLY A 94 0.85 -7.96 15.03
N PRO A 95 0.10 -8.86 14.39
CA PRO A 95 0.41 -9.33 13.04
C PRO A 95 -0.05 -8.37 11.93
N VAL A 96 0.67 -8.39 10.82
CA VAL A 96 0.19 -7.94 9.50
C VAL A 96 -0.93 -8.88 9.06
N MET A 97 -2.09 -8.34 8.66
CA MET A 97 -3.30 -9.13 8.43
C MET A 97 -4.07 -8.82 7.16
N LEU A 98 -4.02 -7.58 6.64
CA LEU A 98 -4.91 -7.12 5.57
C LEU A 98 -4.14 -6.41 4.47
N GLY A 99 -4.60 -6.57 3.21
CA GLY A 99 -4.03 -5.90 2.04
C GLY A 99 -2.78 -6.58 1.47
N THR A 100 -2.28 -7.64 2.11
CA THR A 100 -1.13 -8.41 1.63
C THR A 100 -1.32 -8.93 0.20
N CYS A 101 -0.23 -9.12 -0.52
CA CYS A 101 -0.25 -9.60 -1.89
C CYS A 101 -0.48 -11.11 -1.96
N VAL A 102 -1.64 -11.54 -2.43
CA VAL A 102 -1.99 -12.96 -2.57
C VAL A 102 -1.35 -13.62 -3.80
N GLN A 103 -0.86 -12.82 -4.74
CA GLN A 103 -0.16 -13.30 -5.95
C GLN A 103 1.29 -13.72 -5.67
N VAL A 104 1.91 -13.19 -4.61
CA VAL A 104 3.29 -13.49 -4.25
C VAL A 104 3.31 -14.06 -2.85
N LEU A 105 3.71 -15.33 -2.74
CA LEU A 105 3.78 -16.03 -1.46
C LEU A 105 5.24 -16.12 -0.99
N ILE A 106 5.47 -15.75 0.27
CA ILE A 106 6.75 -15.92 0.97
C ILE A 106 6.51 -16.96 2.05
N ASN A 107 7.18 -18.11 1.94
CA ASN A 107 6.89 -19.30 2.76
C ASN A 107 5.39 -19.64 2.79
N SER A 108 4.75 -19.65 1.62
CA SER A 108 3.31 -19.93 1.46
C SER A 108 2.37 -18.92 2.13
N ARG A 109 2.86 -17.74 2.50
CA ARG A 109 2.06 -16.65 3.09
C ARG A 109 2.07 -15.43 2.16
N PRO A 110 0.93 -14.76 1.95
CA PRO A 110 0.87 -13.53 1.16
C PRO A 110 1.93 -12.51 1.58
N ALA A 111 2.69 -12.00 0.62
CA ALA A 111 3.76 -11.04 0.87
C ALA A 111 3.22 -9.68 1.35
N ALA A 112 3.88 -9.06 2.32
CA ALA A 112 3.51 -7.75 2.83
C ALA A 112 4.17 -6.62 2.02
N ARG A 113 3.50 -5.48 1.97
CA ARG A 113 3.86 -4.31 1.17
C ARG A 113 3.61 -3.02 1.95
N CYS A 114 4.22 -1.93 1.49
CA CYS A 114 3.87 -0.59 1.93
C CYS A 114 2.39 -0.31 1.67
N GLY A 115 1.66 0.11 2.70
CA GLY A 115 0.22 0.37 2.68
C GLY A 115 -0.64 -0.76 3.26
N ASP A 116 -0.08 -1.96 3.42
CA ASP A 116 -0.77 -3.08 4.05
C ASP A 116 -1.01 -2.79 5.54
N LEU A 117 -1.98 -3.49 6.09
CA LEU A 117 -2.53 -3.26 7.42
C LEU A 117 -2.31 -4.45 8.33
N GLY A 118 -2.14 -4.17 9.61
CA GLY A 118 -2.15 -5.19 10.64
C GLY A 118 -2.99 -4.79 11.86
N PHE A 119 -3.09 -5.73 12.78
CA PHE A 119 -3.96 -5.68 13.95
C PHE A 119 -3.11 -5.75 15.22
N ASN A 120 -3.29 -4.80 16.14
CA ASN A 120 -2.53 -4.68 17.40
C ASN A 120 -3.41 -4.90 18.63
N PRO A 121 -3.85 -6.12 18.92
CA PRO A 121 -4.79 -6.36 20.03
C PRO A 121 -4.28 -5.83 21.38
N THR A 122 -2.97 -5.70 21.54
CA THR A 122 -2.33 -5.30 22.80
C THR A 122 -2.43 -3.81 23.12
N CYS A 123 -2.74 -2.92 22.16
CA CYS A 123 -2.87 -1.49 22.45
C CYS A 123 -4.28 -1.07 22.90
N CYS A 124 -5.24 -2.00 22.84
CA CYS A 124 -6.65 -1.78 23.17
C CYS A 124 -7.38 -0.69 22.36
N GLY A 125 -6.74 -0.09 21.34
CA GLY A 125 -7.38 0.92 20.48
C GLY A 125 -8.57 0.37 19.69
N LEU A 126 -9.46 1.25 19.23
CA LEU A 126 -10.74 0.89 18.59
C LEU A 126 -10.91 1.57 17.21
N PRO A 127 -10.68 0.87 16.08
CA PRO A 127 -10.08 -0.46 15.97
C PRO A 127 -8.54 -0.42 16.14
N PRO A 128 -7.91 -1.47 16.67
CA PRO A 128 -6.48 -1.47 16.97
C PRO A 128 -5.68 -1.84 15.71
N MET A 129 -5.53 -0.87 14.80
CA MET A 129 -4.91 -1.10 13.50
C MET A 129 -3.54 -0.41 13.40
N PHE A 130 -2.65 -0.97 12.58
CA PHE A 130 -1.45 -0.28 12.10
C PHE A 130 -1.29 -0.43 10.59
N GLU A 131 -0.54 0.50 9.99
CA GLU A 131 -0.23 0.51 8.56
C GLU A 131 1.27 0.47 8.34
N ILE A 132 1.71 -0.33 7.37
CA ILE A 132 3.12 -0.36 6.95
C ILE A 132 3.40 0.89 6.10
N PHE A 133 4.34 1.71 6.56
CA PHE A 133 4.65 3.00 5.95
C PHE A 133 5.77 2.97 4.94
N THR A 134 6.81 2.19 5.20
CA THR A 134 7.93 2.04 4.27
C THR A 134 7.98 0.63 3.70
N GLY A 135 8.65 0.52 2.56
CA GLY A 135 9.10 -0.75 2.02
C GLY A 135 10.44 -0.54 1.33
N SER A 136 10.85 -1.52 0.53
CA SER A 136 12.06 -1.44 -0.28
C SER A 136 12.03 -0.26 -1.25
N SER A 137 13.20 0.40 -1.39
CA SER A 137 13.41 1.42 -2.41
C SER A 137 13.45 0.85 -3.84
N LYS A 138 13.72 -0.46 -4.02
CA LYS A 138 13.95 -1.09 -5.33
C LYS A 138 13.12 -2.34 -5.63
N VAL A 139 12.60 -3.05 -4.63
CA VAL A 139 11.82 -4.28 -4.82
C VAL A 139 10.33 -3.96 -4.68
N PHE A 140 9.55 -4.36 -5.69
CA PHE A 140 8.12 -4.16 -5.75
C PHE A 140 7.41 -5.51 -5.81
N ILE A 141 6.39 -5.68 -4.98
CA ILE A 141 5.50 -6.84 -4.97
C ILE A 141 4.08 -6.34 -5.24
N GLY A 142 3.38 -6.92 -6.22
CA GLY A 142 2.03 -6.51 -6.59
C GLY A 142 1.91 -4.99 -6.85
N GLY A 143 2.93 -4.37 -7.45
CA GLY A 143 2.96 -2.93 -7.76
C GLY A 143 3.26 -1.98 -6.60
N ALA A 144 3.45 -2.47 -5.36
CA ALA A 144 3.83 -1.65 -4.21
C ALA A 144 5.18 -2.08 -3.62
N ARG A 145 5.81 -1.19 -2.85
CA ARG A 145 7.12 -1.43 -2.24
C ARG A 145 7.04 -2.62 -1.30
N ALA A 146 7.90 -3.62 -1.49
CA ALA A 146 7.89 -4.82 -0.66
C ALA A 146 8.31 -4.51 0.78
N ALA A 147 7.55 -4.98 1.76
CA ALA A 147 7.83 -4.74 3.18
C ALA A 147 8.79 -5.79 3.76
N ARG A 148 9.54 -5.38 4.78
CA ARG A 148 10.64 -6.13 5.38
C ARG A 148 10.69 -5.93 6.88
N MET A 149 11.46 -6.77 7.56
CA MET A 149 11.89 -6.47 8.92
C MET A 149 12.54 -5.07 8.97
N LEU A 150 12.23 -4.33 10.03
CA LEU A 150 12.61 -2.94 10.28
C LEU A 150 11.94 -1.88 9.39
N ASP A 151 11.03 -2.25 8.49
CA ASP A 151 10.20 -1.24 7.84
C ASP A 151 9.26 -0.57 8.84
N ILE A 152 9.13 0.74 8.69
CA ILE A 152 8.43 1.62 9.61
C ILE A 152 6.92 1.37 9.48
N THR A 153 6.24 1.32 10.61
CA THR A 153 4.78 1.22 10.71
C THR A 153 4.21 2.44 11.42
N PHE A 154 2.95 2.77 11.14
CA PHE A 154 2.17 3.77 11.88
C PHE A 154 1.01 3.09 12.60
N HIS A 155 0.97 3.25 13.92
CA HIS A 155 0.00 2.61 14.79
C HIS A 155 -1.10 3.59 15.18
N CYS A 156 -2.34 3.07 15.16
CA CYS A 156 -3.57 3.74 15.58
C CYS A 156 -3.91 5.03 14.85
N LYS A 157 -3.11 5.46 13.87
CA LYS A 157 -3.40 6.59 12.99
C LYS A 157 -2.93 6.29 11.57
N PRO A 158 -3.74 6.58 10.54
CA PRO A 158 -3.30 6.49 9.15
C PRO A 158 -2.04 7.28 8.91
N ILE A 159 -1.16 6.74 8.05
CA ILE A 159 0.07 7.41 7.63
C ILE A 159 -0.26 8.85 7.25
N PRO A 160 0.26 9.87 7.95
CA PRO A 160 0.03 11.25 7.58
C PRO A 160 0.84 11.61 6.32
N PRO A 161 0.30 12.33 5.32
CA PRO A 161 -1.12 12.63 5.05
C PRO A 161 -1.81 11.58 4.15
N ALA A 162 -1.11 10.51 3.77
CA ALA A 162 -1.49 9.68 2.64
C ALA A 162 -2.40 8.50 2.96
N GLY A 163 -2.26 7.88 4.13
CA GLY A 163 -3.18 6.85 4.63
C GLY A 163 -4.59 7.43 4.80
N ALA A 164 -4.71 8.61 5.40
CA ALA A 164 -6.01 9.27 5.60
C ALA A 164 -6.71 9.65 4.26
N ALA A 165 -5.94 10.14 3.29
CA ALA A 165 -6.48 10.51 1.97
C ALA A 165 -6.78 9.30 1.06
N ALA A 166 -5.97 8.24 1.10
CA ALA A 166 -6.24 7.00 0.35
C ALA A 166 -7.45 6.24 0.90
N ARG A 167 -7.77 6.45 2.19
CA ARG A 167 -8.85 5.76 2.92
C ARG A 167 -10.11 6.62 3.11
N GLY A 168 -10.21 7.73 2.37
CA GLY A 168 -11.41 8.56 2.30
C GLY A 168 -11.70 9.43 3.52
N THR A 169 -10.78 9.55 4.50
CA THR A 169 -11.01 10.30 5.75
C THR A 169 -10.62 11.78 5.69
N VAL A 170 -10.30 12.31 4.51
CA VAL A 170 -10.08 13.76 4.34
C VAL A 170 -11.42 14.47 4.25
N SER A 171 -11.94 14.91 5.40
CA SER A 171 -13.14 15.76 5.51
C SER A 171 -12.98 17.17 4.91
N ALA A 172 -11.81 17.52 4.37
CA ALA A 172 -11.48 18.89 3.98
C ALA A 172 -10.80 19.05 2.59
N ALA A 173 -11.05 18.14 1.63
CA ALA A 173 -10.63 18.32 0.24
C ALA A 173 -11.84 18.20 -0.70
N LYS A 174 -12.53 19.33 -0.87
CA LYS A 174 -13.80 19.54 -1.59
C LYS A 174 -13.96 18.71 -2.88
N THR A 175 -14.93 17.82 -2.84
CA THR A 175 -15.88 17.37 -3.89
C THR A 175 -15.35 17.03 -5.29
N ALA A 176 -14.59 17.88 -5.98
CA ALA A 176 -14.10 17.61 -7.34
C ALA A 176 -12.98 16.56 -7.38
N MET A 177 -12.03 16.62 -6.45
CA MET A 177 -10.99 15.59 -6.33
C MET A 177 -11.57 14.28 -5.79
N GLN A 178 -12.63 14.36 -4.99
CA GLN A 178 -13.34 13.19 -4.47
C GLN A 178 -14.18 12.52 -5.56
N VAL A 179 -14.83 13.28 -6.45
CA VAL A 179 -15.52 12.75 -7.64
C VAL A 179 -14.54 12.22 -8.66
N ALA A 180 -13.42 12.91 -8.93
CA ALA A 180 -12.37 12.40 -9.82
C ALA A 180 -11.72 11.12 -9.26
N MET A 181 -11.40 11.09 -7.96
CA MET A 181 -10.87 9.89 -7.28
C MET A 181 -11.91 8.76 -7.22
N LYS A 182 -13.20 9.07 -7.00
CA LYS A 182 -14.28 8.08 -7.05
C LYS A 182 -14.50 7.57 -8.46
N ALA A 183 -14.47 8.42 -9.49
CA ALA A 183 -14.59 8.03 -10.88
C ALA A 183 -13.39 7.18 -11.32
N VAL A 184 -12.17 7.58 -10.95
CA VAL A 184 -10.93 6.81 -11.16
C VAL A 184 -10.98 5.47 -10.41
N ALA A 185 -11.48 5.45 -9.17
CA ALA A 185 -11.61 4.22 -8.39
C ALA A 185 -12.69 3.29 -8.95
N VAL A 186 -13.84 3.83 -9.36
CA VAL A 186 -14.93 3.07 -9.99
C VAL A 186 -14.48 2.54 -11.33
N ALA A 187 -13.93 3.38 -12.19
CA ALA A 187 -13.51 2.96 -13.51
C ALA A 187 -12.26 2.05 -13.45
N GLY A 188 -11.39 2.21 -12.45
CA GLY A 188 -10.32 1.26 -12.13
C GLY A 188 -10.87 -0.10 -11.67
N LYS A 189 -11.90 -0.11 -10.82
CA LYS A 189 -12.63 -1.34 -10.45
C LYS A 189 -13.31 -1.97 -11.67
N VAL A 190 -13.91 -1.18 -12.56
CA VAL A 190 -14.51 -1.67 -13.82
C VAL A 190 -13.45 -2.29 -14.72
N ALA A 191 -12.28 -1.66 -14.88
CA ALA A 191 -11.18 -2.23 -15.66
C ALA A 191 -10.66 -3.54 -15.06
N GLN A 192 -10.51 -3.61 -13.74
CA GLN A 192 -10.08 -4.83 -13.06
C GLN A 192 -11.14 -5.94 -13.16
N VAL A 193 -12.42 -5.62 -13.00
CA VAL A 193 -13.52 -6.59 -13.18
C VAL A 193 -13.60 -7.06 -14.63
N ALA A 194 -13.44 -6.15 -15.61
CA ALA A 194 -13.40 -6.50 -17.02
C ALA A 194 -12.19 -7.39 -17.36
N ALA A 195 -11.03 -7.16 -16.75
CA ALA A 195 -9.87 -8.03 -16.90
C ALA A 195 -10.10 -9.43 -16.30
N ILE A 196 -10.68 -9.51 -15.09
CA ILE A 196 -11.03 -10.78 -14.43
C ILE A 196 -12.06 -11.56 -15.27
N ALA A 197 -13.09 -10.87 -15.75
CA ALA A 197 -14.11 -11.47 -16.59
C ALA A 197 -13.54 -11.89 -17.96
N GLY A 198 -12.62 -11.10 -18.52
CA GLY A 198 -11.88 -11.46 -19.73
C GLY A 198 -11.09 -12.76 -19.55
N ASP A 199 -10.36 -12.89 -18.45
CA ASP A 199 -9.61 -14.10 -18.10
C ASP A 199 -10.54 -15.30 -17.87
N ALA A 200 -11.66 -15.11 -17.18
CA ALA A 200 -12.62 -16.18 -16.94
C ALA A 200 -13.28 -16.69 -18.23
N ILE A 201 -13.52 -15.81 -19.22
CA ILE A 201 -14.02 -16.19 -20.54
C ILE A 201 -12.95 -16.93 -21.34
N GLU A 202 -11.72 -16.40 -21.40
CA GLU A 202 -10.60 -17.03 -22.11
C GLU A 202 -10.26 -18.41 -21.53
N ALA A 203 -10.46 -18.60 -20.22
CA ALA A 203 -10.30 -19.90 -19.58
C ALA A 203 -11.28 -20.97 -20.12
N VAL A 204 -12.50 -20.58 -20.53
CA VAL A 204 -13.52 -21.51 -21.04
C VAL A 204 -13.41 -21.67 -22.56
N GLU A 205 -12.94 -20.65 -23.27
CA GLU A 205 -12.85 -20.64 -24.74
C GLU A 205 -11.58 -21.30 -25.28
N THR A 206 -10.53 -21.46 -24.47
CA THR A 206 -9.27 -22.05 -24.93
C THR A 206 -9.29 -23.57 -24.87
N ASP A 207 -8.87 -24.21 -25.97
CA ASP A 207 -8.77 -25.68 -26.08
C ASP A 207 -7.53 -26.25 -25.36
N ASP A 208 -6.57 -25.39 -24.97
CA ASP A 208 -5.38 -25.81 -24.23
C ASP A 208 -5.65 -25.79 -22.71
N SER A 209 -5.69 -26.97 -22.11
CA SER A 209 -5.96 -27.14 -20.68
C SER A 209 -4.99 -26.39 -19.74
N ALA A 210 -3.73 -26.20 -20.14
CA ALA A 210 -2.75 -25.46 -19.34
C ALA A 210 -3.00 -23.95 -19.42
N VAL A 211 -3.36 -23.46 -20.60
CA VAL A 211 -3.73 -22.05 -20.82
C VAL A 211 -5.05 -21.73 -20.12
N SER A 212 -6.03 -22.64 -20.21
CA SER A 212 -7.31 -22.56 -19.49
C SER A 212 -7.11 -22.42 -17.98
N ALA A 213 -6.31 -23.32 -17.40
CA ALA A 213 -5.97 -23.28 -15.98
C ALA A 213 -5.22 -21.99 -15.61
N ALA A 214 -4.29 -21.52 -16.44
CA ALA A 214 -3.54 -20.29 -16.19
C ALA A 214 -4.46 -19.06 -16.14
N PHE A 215 -5.39 -18.91 -17.08
CA PHE A 215 -6.36 -17.82 -17.08
C PHE A 215 -7.34 -17.90 -15.90
N GLY A 216 -7.85 -19.10 -15.60
CA GLY A 216 -8.72 -19.31 -14.44
C GLY A 216 -8.03 -18.94 -13.11
N ILE A 217 -6.77 -19.34 -12.93
CA ILE A 217 -5.97 -18.97 -11.75
C ILE A 217 -5.70 -17.46 -11.72
N ASN A 218 -5.38 -16.83 -12.85
CA ASN A 218 -5.15 -15.39 -12.92
C ASN A 218 -6.40 -14.59 -12.54
N ALA A 219 -7.56 -14.92 -13.11
CA ALA A 219 -8.85 -14.33 -12.75
C ALA A 219 -9.11 -14.44 -11.24
N ALA A 220 -8.94 -15.64 -10.68
CA ALA A 220 -9.15 -15.91 -9.26
C ALA A 220 -8.20 -15.08 -8.38
N MET A 221 -6.91 -15.02 -8.72
CA MET A 221 -5.90 -14.27 -7.97
C MET A 221 -6.13 -12.76 -8.02
N MET A 222 -6.53 -12.22 -9.18
CA MET A 222 -6.87 -10.81 -9.34
C MET A 222 -8.12 -10.44 -8.55
N ALA A 223 -9.15 -11.28 -8.58
CA ALA A 223 -10.36 -11.11 -7.78
C ALA A 223 -10.05 -11.18 -6.27
N ALA A 224 -9.26 -12.15 -5.84
CA ALA A 224 -8.84 -12.29 -4.45
C ALA A 224 -8.02 -11.08 -3.97
N GLN A 225 -7.10 -10.57 -4.79
CA GLN A 225 -6.34 -9.36 -4.46
C GLN A 225 -7.26 -8.15 -4.33
N MET A 226 -8.22 -7.97 -5.25
CA MET A 226 -9.17 -6.87 -5.18
C MET A 226 -10.00 -6.92 -3.89
N ALA A 227 -10.45 -8.11 -3.50
CA ALA A 227 -11.20 -8.30 -2.25
C ALA A 227 -10.33 -7.98 -1.03
N ALA A 228 -9.08 -8.48 -1.00
CA ALA A 228 -8.13 -8.22 0.09
C ALA A 228 -7.84 -6.71 0.25
N ASP A 229 -7.62 -6.01 -0.86
CA ASP A 229 -7.37 -4.57 -0.87
C ASP A 229 -8.62 -3.78 -0.44
N ALA A 230 -9.83 -4.23 -0.82
CA ALA A 230 -11.08 -3.60 -0.41
C ALA A 230 -11.32 -3.70 1.10
N VAL A 231 -11.06 -4.88 1.70
CA VAL A 231 -11.14 -5.08 3.15
C VAL A 231 -10.09 -4.22 3.87
N ALA A 232 -8.86 -4.15 3.36
CA ALA A 232 -7.83 -3.29 3.91
C ALA A 232 -8.24 -1.80 3.85
N MET A 233 -8.80 -1.33 2.74
CA MET A 233 -9.29 0.04 2.64
C MET A 233 -10.40 0.33 3.67
N ALA A 234 -11.36 -0.59 3.84
CA ALA A 234 -12.44 -0.43 4.80
C ALA A 234 -11.94 -0.40 6.25
N ALA A 235 -11.10 -1.37 6.64
CA ALA A 235 -10.49 -1.41 7.96
C ALA A 235 -9.60 -0.17 8.20
N GLY A 236 -8.86 0.24 7.19
CA GLY A 236 -8.01 1.41 7.23
C GLY A 236 -8.78 2.71 7.41
N ALA A 237 -9.99 2.83 6.87
CA ALA A 237 -10.85 4.01 7.03
C ALA A 237 -11.36 4.18 8.47
N ALA A 238 -11.37 3.10 9.26
CA ALA A 238 -11.70 3.15 10.68
C ALA A 238 -10.48 3.49 11.56
N MET A 239 -9.27 3.31 11.06
CA MET A 239 -8.04 3.58 11.81
C MET A 239 -7.92 5.07 12.18
N GLY A 240 -7.60 5.35 13.45
CA GLY A 240 -7.46 6.72 13.97
C GLY A 240 -8.74 7.44 14.32
N LYS A 241 -9.90 6.76 14.27
CA LYS A 241 -11.16 7.29 14.82
C LYS A 241 -11.15 7.34 16.34
N ASP A 242 -10.39 6.44 16.96
CA ASP A 242 -10.10 6.43 18.38
C ASP A 242 -8.74 7.15 18.62
N PRO A 243 -8.76 8.38 19.19
CA PRO A 243 -7.57 9.18 19.33
C PRO A 243 -6.62 8.64 20.41
N CYS A 244 -5.34 8.55 20.08
CA CYS A 244 -4.29 8.22 21.03
C CYS A 244 -3.42 9.42 21.45
N VAL A 245 -2.75 9.25 22.58
CA VAL A 245 -1.76 10.17 23.14
C VAL A 245 -0.45 9.41 23.37
N PRO A 246 0.68 9.84 22.77
CA PRO A 246 0.78 10.87 21.72
C PRO A 246 0.03 10.49 20.43
N PRO A 247 -0.34 11.47 19.58
CA PRO A 247 -1.20 11.25 18.42
C PRO A 247 -0.49 10.49 17.30
N GLY A 248 -0.77 9.18 17.22
CA GLY A 248 -0.13 8.25 16.30
C GLY A 248 1.30 7.94 16.76
N THR A 249 1.68 6.68 16.67
CA THR A 249 3.04 6.25 17.03
C THR A 249 3.69 5.50 15.90
N LEU A 250 5.01 5.65 15.82
CA LEU A 250 5.83 4.84 14.94
C LEU A 250 6.03 3.47 15.54
N GLY A 251 6.25 2.50 14.66
CA GLY A 251 6.72 1.19 15.00
C GLY A 251 7.61 0.64 13.90
N ALA A 252 7.94 -0.63 14.02
CA ALA A 252 8.61 -1.36 12.96
C ALA A 252 8.11 -2.81 12.89
N ILE A 253 8.21 -3.40 11.71
CA ILE A 253 8.10 -4.85 11.56
C ILE A 253 9.29 -5.50 12.27
N THR A 254 9.00 -6.38 13.23
CA THR A 254 10.01 -7.05 14.06
C THR A 254 10.33 -8.46 13.58
N LEU A 255 9.41 -9.10 12.84
CA LEU A 255 9.60 -10.46 12.34
C LEU A 255 9.32 -10.55 10.83
N GLY A 256 10.32 -11.02 10.08
CA GLY A 256 10.20 -11.40 8.67
C GLY A 256 10.71 -12.82 8.43
N SER A 257 10.57 -13.31 7.21
CA SER A 257 11.12 -14.59 6.76
C SER A 257 12.61 -14.44 6.41
N PRO A 258 13.52 -15.13 7.10
CA PRO A 258 14.96 -15.03 6.81
C PRO A 258 15.35 -15.70 5.48
N ASN A 259 14.49 -16.56 4.93
CA ASN A 259 14.76 -17.29 3.68
C ASN A 259 14.59 -16.41 2.43
N VAL A 260 13.94 -15.25 2.56
CA VAL A 260 13.76 -14.28 1.48
C VAL A 260 14.27 -12.94 1.96
N LEU A 261 15.39 -12.49 1.42
CA LEU A 261 16.01 -11.22 1.77
C LEU A 261 15.68 -10.15 0.74
N ILE A 262 15.17 -9.00 1.19
CA ILE A 262 14.79 -7.89 0.33
C ILE A 262 15.74 -6.72 0.60
N GLY A 263 16.43 -6.28 -0.44
CA GLY A 263 17.38 -5.16 -0.38
C GLY A 263 16.73 -3.78 -0.49
N GLY A 264 17.56 -2.73 -0.46
CA GLY A 264 17.15 -1.33 -0.54
C GLY A 264 16.99 -0.64 0.82
N PHE A 265 16.83 0.69 0.81
CA PHE A 265 16.53 1.44 2.03
C PHE A 265 15.02 1.56 2.24
N PRO A 266 14.58 1.75 3.50
CA PRO A 266 13.18 2.05 3.80
C PRO A 266 12.71 3.32 3.08
N MET A 267 11.71 3.18 2.23
CA MET A 267 11.15 4.28 1.45
C MET A 267 9.62 4.27 1.48
N PRO A 268 8.96 5.42 1.74
CA PRO A 268 7.51 5.53 1.57
C PRO A 268 7.07 5.35 0.12
N SER A 269 5.79 5.08 -0.10
CA SER A 269 5.24 5.09 -1.47
C SER A 269 5.35 6.48 -2.12
N TRP A 270 5.48 6.54 -3.45
CA TRP A 270 5.47 7.82 -4.19
C TRP A 270 4.20 8.63 -3.97
N MET A 271 3.06 7.95 -3.74
CA MET A 271 1.81 8.60 -3.36
C MET A 271 1.95 9.35 -2.03
N ASN A 272 2.66 8.77 -1.06
CA ASN A 272 2.93 9.42 0.22
C ASN A 272 3.84 10.63 0.05
N ILE A 273 4.89 10.50 -0.75
CA ILE A 273 5.86 11.56 -1.04
C ILE A 273 5.18 12.74 -1.77
N ALA A 274 4.45 12.47 -2.86
CA ALA A 274 3.78 13.50 -3.66
C ALA A 274 2.79 14.33 -2.83
N LYS A 275 2.02 13.69 -1.94
CA LYS A 275 1.09 14.39 -1.04
C LYS A 275 1.82 15.23 0.01
N GLY A 276 2.94 14.74 0.54
CA GLY A 276 3.81 15.50 1.44
C GLY A 276 4.30 16.79 0.78
N LEU A 277 4.83 16.69 -0.44
CA LEU A 277 5.30 17.82 -1.24
C LEU A 277 4.17 18.83 -1.52
N LEU A 278 2.98 18.35 -1.91
CA LEU A 278 1.83 19.22 -2.17
C LEU A 278 1.42 20.05 -0.94
N LYS A 279 1.49 19.46 0.26
CA LYS A 279 1.18 20.17 1.51
C LYS A 279 2.20 21.28 1.80
N ILE A 280 3.48 21.01 1.55
CA ILE A 280 4.56 22.02 1.69
C ILE A 280 4.29 23.18 0.74
N VAL A 281 4.04 22.91 -0.54
CA VAL A 281 3.73 23.95 -1.54
C VAL A 281 2.51 24.78 -1.14
N LYS A 282 1.43 24.14 -0.68
CA LYS A 282 0.24 24.86 -0.18
C LYS A 282 0.53 25.70 1.06
N GLY A 283 1.33 25.19 2.00
CA GLY A 283 1.75 25.92 3.19
C GLY A 283 2.62 27.14 2.86
N LEU A 284 3.53 27.01 1.89
CA LEU A 284 4.34 28.11 1.37
C LEU A 284 3.47 29.17 0.68
N ARG A 285 2.50 28.75 -0.15
CA ARG A 285 1.56 29.67 -0.81
C ARG A 285 0.65 30.40 0.19
N ALA A 286 0.14 29.72 1.21
CA ALA A 286 -0.66 30.34 2.26
C ALA A 286 0.14 31.35 3.08
N ARG A 287 1.42 31.07 3.37
CA ARG A 287 2.34 32.04 4.00
C ARG A 287 2.62 33.25 3.10
N ALA A 288 2.84 33.03 1.80
CA ALA A 288 3.04 34.13 0.84
C ALA A 288 1.79 35.02 0.71
N GLN A 289 0.59 34.44 0.78
CA GLN A 289 -0.68 35.18 0.71
C GLN A 289 -1.08 35.84 2.05
N GLY A 290 -0.64 35.30 3.19
CA GLY A 290 -0.88 35.86 4.53
C GLY A 290 0.14 36.92 4.98
N GLY A 291 1.21 37.13 4.22
CA GLY A 291 2.26 38.11 4.53
C GLY A 291 1.98 39.56 4.11
N GLY A 292 0.83 39.84 3.47
CA GLY A 292 0.48 41.15 2.93
C GLY A 292 -0.20 42.12 3.89
N GLY A 293 -0.27 41.84 5.19
CA GLY A 293 -1.08 42.65 6.10
C GLY A 293 -0.66 42.61 7.56
N ARG A 294 0.51 43.18 7.89
CA ARG A 294 0.75 43.80 9.20
C ARG A 294 1.54 45.08 9.01
N GLY A 295 0.84 46.20 9.16
CA GLY A 295 1.40 47.54 9.14
C GLY A 295 2.42 47.74 10.26
N ALA A 296 3.36 48.64 9.97
CA ALA A 296 4.32 49.16 10.93
C ALA A 296 3.61 49.79 12.14
N PRO A 297 4.11 49.59 13.37
CA PRO A 297 3.67 50.38 14.50
C PRO A 297 4.24 51.80 14.38
N GLY A 298 3.34 52.79 14.42
CA GLY A 298 3.65 54.16 14.83
C GLY A 298 3.60 54.29 16.35
#